data_AF-A0A4R4F649-F1
#
_entry.id   AF-A0A4R4F649-F1
#
_cell.length_a   1.000
_cell.length_b   1.000
_cell.length_c   1.000
_cell.angle_alpha   90.00
_cell.angle_beta   90.00
_cell.angle_gamma   90.00
#
_symmetry.space_group_name_H-M   'P 1'
#
loop_
_entity.id
_entity.type
_entity.pdbx_description
1 polymer ?
#
loop_
_entity_poly.entity_id
_entity_poly.type
_entity_poly.pdbx_seq_one_letter_code
_entity_poly.pdbx_strand_id
1 'polypeptide(L)'
;MSREAILERIKPVAKVRLAGEETQTASAGNEAQGTRSGEQVFNQACAACHMSGVLGAPKKGNAADWEPRIAQGMDVLLEHSINGFNAMPPRGTCMNCSDEEIQVAIEYMIEGI
;
A
#
# COMPACT_ATOMS: atom_id res chain seq x y z
N MET A 1 -35.03 7.85 46.83
CA MET A 1 -33.94 7.36 45.96
C MET A 1 -33.69 8.42 44.90
N SER A 2 -32.49 8.98 44.83
CA SER A 2 -32.18 10.03 43.86
C SER A 2 -32.10 9.45 42.46
N ARG A 3 -32.60 10.20 41.47
CA ARG A 3 -32.56 9.84 40.06
C ARG A 3 -31.14 9.55 39.58
N GLU A 4 -30.14 10.16 40.21
CA GLU A 4 -28.71 9.97 39.96
C GLU A 4 -28.22 8.57 40.31
N ALA A 5 -28.65 8.01 41.44
CA ALA A 5 -28.24 6.67 41.86
C ALA A 5 -28.82 5.56 40.95
N ILE A 6 -29.94 5.84 40.28
CA ILE A 6 -30.55 4.94 39.31
C ILE A 6 -29.78 4.98 37.98
N LEU A 7 -29.33 6.19 37.57
CA LEU A 7 -28.56 6.39 36.34
C LEU A 7 -27.21 5.67 36.33
N GLU A 8 -26.54 5.58 37.48
CA GLU A 8 -25.29 4.83 37.61
C GLU A 8 -25.44 3.33 37.35
N ARG A 9 -26.56 2.74 37.78
CA ARG A 9 -26.80 1.29 37.75
C ARG A 9 -27.29 0.78 36.41
N ILE A 10 -27.71 1.68 35.52
CA ILE A 10 -28.18 1.37 34.16
C ILE A 10 -27.14 1.73 33.08
N LYS A 11 -25.90 2.08 33.47
CA LYS A 11 -24.81 2.28 32.52
C LYS A 11 -24.47 0.94 31.84
N PRO A 12 -24.38 0.89 30.50
CA PRO A 12 -24.04 -0.33 29.80
C PRO A 12 -22.60 -0.74 30.09
N VAL A 13 -22.38 -2.02 30.40
CA VAL A 13 -21.06 -2.59 30.69
C VAL A 13 -20.25 -2.94 29.43
N ALA A 14 -20.87 -2.85 28.25
CA ALA A 14 -20.24 -3.13 26.97
C ALA A 14 -20.85 -2.26 25.86
N LYS A 15 -20.02 -1.88 24.87
CA LYS A 15 -20.47 -1.16 23.66
C LYS A 15 -20.88 -2.18 22.60
N VAL A 16 -22.15 -2.17 22.22
CA VAL A 16 -22.63 -2.91 21.04
C VAL A 16 -22.22 -2.12 19.80
N ARG A 17 -21.40 -2.72 18.94
CA ARG A 17 -21.06 -2.15 17.63
C ARG A 17 -22.22 -2.43 16.68
N LEU A 18 -22.90 -1.39 16.24
CA LEU A 18 -23.84 -1.46 15.12
C LEU A 18 -23.02 -1.46 13.82
N ALA A 19 -23.41 -2.26 12.83
CA ALA A 19 -22.74 -2.30 11.54
C ALA A 19 -22.77 -0.89 10.91
N GLY A 20 -21.61 -0.23 10.89
CA GLY A 20 -21.45 1.17 10.44
C GLY A 20 -20.64 2.08 11.36
N GLU A 21 -20.26 1.65 12.57
CA GLU A 21 -19.34 2.42 13.42
C GLU A 21 -17.91 1.87 13.33
N GLU A 22 -17.02 2.72 12.81
CA GLU A 22 -15.67 2.42 12.38
C GLU A 22 -14.84 1.71 13.46
N THR A 23 -14.50 0.47 13.17
CA THR A 23 -13.29 -0.16 13.69
C THR A 23 -12.41 -0.42 12.50
N GLN A 24 -11.24 0.20 12.48
CA GLN A 24 -10.17 -0.09 11.55
C GLN A 24 -9.82 -1.57 11.66
N THR A 25 -10.37 -2.39 10.76
CA THR A 25 -9.86 -3.70 10.37
C THR A 25 -10.57 -4.11 9.10
N ALA A 26 -9.79 -4.19 8.01
CA ALA A 26 -10.08 -4.86 6.75
C ALA A 26 -11.44 -4.52 6.07
N SER A 27 -11.46 -3.47 5.26
CA SER A 27 -12.49 -3.34 4.23
C SER A 27 -11.98 -3.91 2.91
N ALA A 28 -12.48 -5.09 2.55
CA ALA A 28 -12.51 -5.54 1.17
C ALA A 28 -13.65 -4.80 0.46
N GLY A 29 -13.31 -4.14 -0.65
CA GLY A 29 -14.24 -3.38 -1.47
C GLY A 29 -14.00 -1.90 -1.27
N ASN A 30 -13.57 -1.22 -2.34
CA ASN A 30 -13.31 0.20 -2.23
C ASN A 30 -13.91 1.02 -3.37
N GLU A 31 -15.03 1.62 -3.01
CA GLU A 31 -15.53 2.89 -3.55
C GLU A 31 -14.42 3.95 -3.39
N ALA A 32 -14.04 4.62 -4.48
CA ALA A 32 -13.20 5.83 -4.51
C ALA A 32 -12.12 5.95 -3.42
N GLN A 33 -11.07 5.12 -3.50
CA GLN A 33 -9.88 5.27 -2.66
C GLN A 33 -9.21 6.61 -2.96
N GLY A 34 -8.94 7.42 -1.93
CA GLY A 34 -7.80 8.33 -2.02
C GLY A 34 -6.57 7.51 -2.40
N THR A 35 -5.77 8.01 -3.34
CA THR A 35 -4.60 7.31 -3.87
C THR A 35 -3.72 6.80 -2.73
N ARG A 36 -3.46 5.49 -2.68
CA ARG A 36 -2.54 4.90 -1.70
C ARG A 36 -1.16 5.54 -1.83
N SER A 37 -0.46 5.68 -0.72
CA SER A 37 0.94 6.10 -0.74
C SER A 37 1.85 5.05 -1.38
N GLY A 38 2.99 5.49 -1.93
CA GLY A 38 4.00 4.60 -2.50
C GLY A 38 4.49 3.55 -1.51
N GLU A 39 4.65 3.91 -0.23
CA GLU A 39 5.01 2.97 0.83
C GLU A 39 3.96 1.88 1.02
N GLN A 40 2.67 2.23 1.04
CA GLN A 40 1.58 1.27 1.20
C GLN A 40 1.54 0.27 0.03
N VAL A 41 1.64 0.77 -1.21
CA VAL A 41 1.68 -0.08 -2.41
C VAL A 41 2.91 -0.97 -2.40
N PHE A 42 4.08 -0.41 -2.05
CA PHE A 42 5.32 -1.16 -1.94
C PHE A 42 5.18 -2.31 -0.94
N ASN A 43 4.74 -2.02 0.29
CA ASN A 43 4.59 -3.03 1.33
C ASN A 43 3.55 -4.09 0.98
N GLN A 44 2.50 -3.72 0.25
CA GLN A 44 1.42 -4.62 -0.14
C GLN A 44 1.83 -5.59 -1.27
N ALA A 45 2.57 -5.11 -2.28
CA ALA A 45 2.74 -5.84 -3.54
C ALA A 45 4.21 -5.97 -3.99
N CYS A 46 5.02 -4.92 -3.84
CA CYS A 46 6.37 -4.86 -4.41
C CYS A 46 7.44 -5.49 -3.50
N ALA A 47 7.23 -5.41 -2.18
CA ALA A 47 8.19 -5.77 -1.14
C ALA A 47 8.59 -7.25 -1.19
N ALA A 48 7.69 -8.13 -1.64
CA ALA A 48 7.94 -9.56 -1.75
C ALA A 48 9.18 -9.89 -2.60
N CYS A 49 9.47 -9.06 -3.63
CA CYS A 49 10.62 -9.24 -4.49
C CYS A 49 11.70 -8.18 -4.27
N HIS A 50 11.30 -6.93 -4.11
CA HIS A 50 12.23 -5.79 -4.11
C HIS A 50 12.83 -5.45 -2.73
N MET A 51 12.41 -6.12 -1.65
CA MET A 51 13.06 -5.97 -0.34
C MET A 51 14.39 -6.71 -0.28
N SER A 52 14.44 -7.95 -0.78
CA SER A 52 15.63 -8.82 -0.73
C SER A 52 16.31 -9.03 -2.08
N GLY A 53 15.67 -8.64 -3.18
CA GLY A 53 16.15 -8.80 -4.55
C GLY A 53 15.89 -10.21 -5.11
N VAL A 54 14.69 -10.74 -4.86
CA VAL A 54 14.26 -12.06 -5.34
C VAL A 54 14.35 -12.10 -6.87
N LEU A 55 14.90 -13.18 -7.42
CA LEU A 55 15.09 -13.37 -8.87
C LEU A 55 15.90 -12.24 -9.56
N GLY A 56 16.74 -11.52 -8.80
CA GLY A 56 17.51 -10.39 -9.33
C GLY A 56 16.69 -9.10 -9.46
N ALA A 57 15.57 -8.98 -8.74
CA ALA A 57 14.83 -7.73 -8.66
C ALA A 57 15.70 -6.61 -8.04
N PRO A 58 15.62 -5.37 -8.55
CA PRO A 58 16.37 -4.25 -8.00
C PRO A 58 15.90 -3.95 -6.57
N LYS A 59 16.83 -3.88 -5.61
CA LYS A 59 16.48 -3.71 -4.20
C LYS A 59 16.11 -2.26 -3.91
N LYS A 60 15.06 -2.02 -3.11
CA LYS A 60 14.73 -0.66 -2.64
C LYS A 60 15.98 -0.02 -2.02
N GLY A 61 16.27 1.22 -2.41
CA GLY A 61 17.39 1.99 -1.87
C GLY A 61 18.80 1.49 -2.26
N ASN A 62 18.92 0.57 -3.22
CA ASN A 62 20.22 0.19 -3.77
C ASN A 62 20.55 1.02 -5.01
N ALA A 63 21.38 2.06 -4.85
CA ALA A 63 21.79 2.95 -5.95
C ALA A 63 22.35 2.17 -7.16
N ALA A 64 23.19 1.16 -6.94
CA ALA A 64 23.80 0.40 -8.03
C ALA A 64 22.78 -0.37 -8.90
N ASP A 65 21.66 -0.80 -8.30
CA ASP A 65 20.59 -1.46 -9.05
C ASP A 65 19.76 -0.43 -9.86
N TRP A 66 19.57 0.76 -9.30
CA TRP A 66 18.61 1.75 -9.79
C TRP A 66 19.20 2.83 -10.70
N GLU A 67 20.47 3.22 -10.56
CA GLU A 67 21.14 4.20 -11.44
C GLU A 67 20.93 3.93 -12.95
N PRO A 68 21.23 2.72 -13.49
CA PRO A 68 21.02 2.45 -14.91
C PRO A 68 19.54 2.34 -15.32
N ARG A 69 18.63 2.24 -14.35
CA ARG A 69 17.18 2.15 -14.56
C ARG A 69 16.57 3.54 -14.57
N ILE A 70 16.93 4.38 -13.61
CA ILE A 70 16.54 5.80 -13.54
C ILE A 70 17.05 6.54 -14.79
N ALA A 71 18.24 6.19 -15.30
CA ALA A 71 18.77 6.75 -16.54
C ALA A 71 17.90 6.48 -17.79
N GLN A 72 17.02 5.47 -17.77
CA GLN A 72 16.07 5.21 -18.85
C GLN A 72 14.85 6.13 -18.79
N GLY A 73 14.62 6.80 -17.65
CA GLY A 73 13.49 7.69 -17.41
C GLY A 73 12.34 7.00 -16.67
N MET A 74 11.56 7.81 -15.94
CA MET A 74 10.44 7.32 -15.12
C MET A 74 9.32 6.70 -15.97
N ASP A 75 9.07 7.22 -17.16
CA ASP A 75 8.04 6.69 -18.06
C ASP A 75 8.31 5.23 -18.45
N VAL A 76 9.58 4.91 -18.74
CA VAL A 76 10.02 3.54 -19.08
C VAL A 76 9.89 2.61 -17.87
N LEU A 77 10.21 3.09 -16.67
CA LEU A 77 10.05 2.30 -15.45
C LEU A 77 8.58 2.01 -15.14
N LEU A 78 7.72 3.01 -15.34
CA LEU A 78 6.28 2.86 -15.17
C LEU A 78 5.70 1.88 -16.20
N GLU A 79 6.08 2.01 -17.48
CA GLU A 79 5.65 1.10 -18.54
C GLU A 79 6.04 -0.35 -18.24
N HIS A 80 7.31 -0.60 -17.88
CA HIS A 80 7.78 -1.92 -17.48
C HIS A 80 7.05 -2.45 -16.24
N SER A 81 6.71 -1.58 -15.29
CA SER A 81 6.00 -1.97 -14.07
C SER A 81 4.54 -2.31 -14.35
N ILE A 82 3.88 -1.61 -15.28
CA ILE A 82 2.50 -1.87 -15.69
C ILE A 82 2.41 -3.13 -16.54
N ASN A 83 3.22 -3.22 -17.60
CA ASN A 83 3.17 -4.30 -18.58
C ASN A 83 3.88 -5.58 -18.12
N GLY A 84 4.75 -5.47 -17.11
CA GLY A 84 5.67 -6.53 -16.72
C GLY A 84 6.93 -6.54 -17.59
N PHE A 85 8.06 -6.93 -17.00
CA PHE A 85 9.34 -6.96 -17.68
C PHE A 85 10.25 -8.06 -17.11
N ASN A 86 10.74 -8.95 -17.97
CA ASN A 86 11.50 -10.14 -17.57
C ASN A 86 10.78 -10.96 -16.49
N ALA A 87 11.37 -11.08 -15.29
CA ALA A 87 10.81 -11.80 -14.16
C ALA A 87 9.79 -10.97 -13.34
N MET A 88 9.63 -9.68 -13.64
CA MET A 88 8.66 -8.82 -12.97
C MET A 88 7.26 -9.01 -13.58
N PRO A 89 6.26 -9.45 -12.79
CA PRO A 89 4.90 -9.63 -13.29
C PRO A 89 4.23 -8.27 -13.58
N PRO A 90 3.20 -8.25 -14.46
CA PRO A 90 2.41 -7.06 -14.73
C PRO A 90 1.85 -6.43 -13.44
N ARG A 91 1.87 -5.09 -13.38
CA ARG A 91 1.44 -4.25 -12.26
C ARG A 91 2.09 -4.59 -10.91
N GLY A 92 3.24 -5.29 -10.90
CA GLY A 92 3.88 -5.75 -9.67
C GLY A 92 2.96 -6.61 -8.79
N THR A 93 2.03 -7.37 -9.40
CA THR A 93 0.93 -8.12 -8.76
C THR A 93 -0.20 -7.30 -8.14
N CYS A 94 -0.14 -5.96 -8.20
CA CYS A 94 -1.21 -5.08 -7.73
C CYS A 94 -2.26 -4.81 -8.83
N MET A 95 -3.18 -5.74 -9.03
CA MET A 95 -4.22 -5.63 -10.06
C MET A 95 -5.28 -4.56 -9.77
N ASN A 96 -5.35 -4.09 -8.53
CA ASN A 96 -6.26 -3.03 -8.10
C ASN A 96 -5.55 -1.68 -7.92
N CYS A 97 -4.26 -1.57 -8.24
CA CYS A 97 -3.56 -0.27 -8.25
C CYS A 97 -4.00 0.57 -9.45
N SER A 98 -4.06 1.89 -9.30
CA SER A 98 -4.03 2.81 -10.44
C SER A 98 -2.59 2.96 -10.96
N ASP A 99 -2.42 3.57 -12.13
CA ASP A 99 -1.08 3.79 -12.69
C ASP A 99 -0.32 4.83 -11.87
N GLU A 100 -1.02 5.83 -11.31
CA GLU A 100 -0.42 6.79 -10.37
C GLU A 100 0.08 6.11 -9.10
N GLU A 101 -0.67 5.14 -8.56
CA GLU A 101 -0.27 4.36 -7.39
C GLU A 101 0.99 3.52 -7.64
N ILE A 102 1.15 2.99 -8.86
CA ILE A 102 2.37 2.29 -9.28
C ILE A 102 3.52 3.30 -9.41
N GLN A 103 3.28 4.48 -9.99
CA GLN A 103 4.30 5.50 -10.13
C GLN A 103 4.86 5.94 -8.77
N VAL A 104 4.01 6.30 -7.81
CA VAL A 104 4.46 6.71 -6.47
C VAL A 104 5.14 5.57 -5.72
N ALA A 105 4.81 4.31 -6.02
CA ALA A 105 5.53 3.16 -5.47
C ALA A 105 6.95 3.04 -6.04
N ILE A 106 7.14 3.29 -7.35
CA ILE A 106 8.48 3.34 -7.96
C ILE A 106 9.29 4.47 -7.33
N GLU A 107 8.70 5.65 -7.18
CA GLU A 107 9.33 6.81 -6.52
C GLU A 107 9.79 6.46 -5.09
N TYR A 108 8.94 5.78 -4.31
CA TYR A 108 9.30 5.32 -2.97
C TYR A 108 10.45 4.29 -2.97
N MET A 109 10.60 3.49 -4.02
CA MET A 109 11.68 2.50 -4.13
C MET A 109 13.05 3.14 -4.41
N ILE A 110 13.05 4.26 -5.11
CA ILE A 110 14.23 5.06 -5.46
C ILE A 110 14.44 6.25 -4.51
N GLU A 111 13.58 6.41 -3.50
CA GLU A 111 13.75 7.47 -2.52
C GLU A 111 15.06 7.28 -1.73
N GLY A 112 15.90 8.31 -1.71
CA GLY A 112 17.13 8.35 -0.93
C GLY A 112 18.38 7.77 -1.59
N ILE A 113 18.34 7.50 -2.91
CA ILE A 113 19.51 7.14 -3.73
C ILE A 113 19.86 8.21 -4.76
#